data_AF-A0A958L396-F1
#
_entry.id   AF-A0A958L396-F1
#
_cell.length_a   1.000
_cell.length_b   1.000
_cell.length_c   1.000
_cell.angle_alpha   90.00
_cell.angle_beta   90.00
_cell.angle_gamma   90.00
#
_symmetry.space_group_name_H-M   'P 1'
#
loop_
_entity.id
_entity.type
_entity.pdbx_description
1 polymer ?
#
loop_
_entity_poly.entity_id
_entity_poly.type
_entity_poly.pdbx_seq_one_letter_code
_entity_poly.pdbx_strand_id
1 'polypeptide(L)'
;MTPALGVVLLVFLGSLIQGALLLRNVDRVLIMIGIALCSLVGLFGGDEETPYVLAKHVETCLLFFYIGFSIVFVHWLMPVINERVLLLHTVTFLYLVERFYWHYVEGYPFVALIFVGLPAVGILVGTCTPLRLSFRQRLGAYVWYLLVSIAFVVSEFVASDLSRYYENGIDSIASLIQVLSAGMAMLFLSANVFYVLSFIPFRYKEQSYPERVEEIKRYANFVVGKYSDEQFSFWQMLILLGVQLGVLLANRQWGLVNDWIVINLVIVGTSLLIPVQDKKKMVLPKWMPVEELND
;
A
#
# COMPACT_ATOMS: atom_id res chain seq x y z
N MET A 1 18.88 -12.91 21.70
CA MET A 1 18.16 -12.72 20.43
C MET A 1 18.89 -11.64 19.66
N THR A 2 19.24 -11.84 18.39
CA THR A 2 19.91 -10.78 17.62
C THR A 2 18.94 -9.60 17.47
N PRO A 3 19.42 -8.34 17.57
CA PRO A 3 18.58 -7.15 17.40
C PRO A 3 17.73 -7.21 16.12
N ALA A 4 18.34 -7.64 15.01
CA ALA A 4 17.67 -7.85 13.73
C ALA A 4 16.47 -8.80 13.80
N LEU A 5 16.56 -9.91 14.54
CA LEU A 5 15.44 -10.86 14.66
C LEU A 5 14.23 -10.21 15.37
N GLY A 6 14.48 -9.36 16.38
CA GLY A 6 13.42 -8.64 17.08
C GLY A 6 12.69 -7.65 16.19
N VAL A 7 13.45 -6.88 15.40
CA VAL A 7 12.88 -5.94 14.43
C VAL A 7 12.00 -6.67 13.44
N VAL A 8 12.47 -7.77 12.84
CA VAL A 8 11.64 -8.43 11.84
C VAL A 8 10.43 -9.11 12.44
N LEU A 9 10.54 -9.76 13.61
CA LEU A 9 9.36 -10.32 14.27
C LEU A 9 8.30 -9.24 14.52
N LEU A 10 8.70 -8.00 14.82
CA LEU A 10 7.78 -6.87 14.92
C LEU A 10 7.21 -6.41 13.58
N VAL A 11 8.02 -6.34 12.51
CA VAL A 11 7.51 -6.05 11.15
C VAL A 11 6.46 -7.10 10.78
N PHE A 12 6.77 -8.38 10.98
CA PHE A 12 5.89 -9.50 10.68
C PHE A 12 4.60 -9.45 11.50
N LEU A 13 4.71 -9.15 12.80
CA LEU A 13 3.55 -8.93 13.68
C LEU A 13 2.68 -7.77 13.19
N GLY A 14 3.29 -6.64 12.81
CA GLY A 14 2.59 -5.48 12.24
C GLY A 14 1.82 -5.88 10.98
N SER A 15 2.46 -6.60 10.07
CA SER A 15 1.82 -7.14 8.88
C SER A 15 0.64 -8.04 9.24
N LEU A 16 0.79 -9.00 10.15
CA LEU A 16 -0.32 -9.87 10.58
C LEU A 16 -1.49 -9.08 11.19
N ILE A 17 -1.21 -8.07 12.02
CA ILE A 17 -2.25 -7.19 12.59
C ILE A 17 -3.02 -6.49 11.46
N GLN A 18 -2.30 -5.87 10.51
CA GLN A 18 -2.93 -5.19 9.39
C GLN A 18 -3.75 -6.16 8.52
N GLY A 19 -3.22 -7.35 8.25
CA GLY A 19 -3.92 -8.36 7.47
C GLY A 19 -5.21 -8.82 8.16
N ALA A 20 -5.18 -9.01 9.49
CA ALA A 20 -6.38 -9.31 10.26
C ALA A 20 -7.42 -8.17 10.20
N LEU A 21 -6.98 -6.91 10.28
CA LEU A 21 -7.84 -5.73 10.17
C LEU A 21 -8.50 -5.58 8.79
N LEU A 22 -7.77 -5.97 7.73
CA LEU A 22 -8.27 -5.94 6.35
C LEU A 22 -9.24 -7.10 6.06
N LEU A 23 -8.93 -8.30 6.53
CA LEU A 23 -9.69 -9.51 6.18
C LEU A 23 -11.00 -9.64 6.97
N ARG A 24 -11.02 -9.20 8.25
CA ARG A 24 -12.18 -9.19 9.17
C ARG A 24 -13.01 -10.49 9.22
N ASN A 25 -12.40 -11.62 8.87
CA ASN A 25 -13.03 -12.94 8.83
C ASN A 25 -12.01 -13.97 9.29
N VAL A 26 -12.41 -14.82 10.24
CA VAL A 26 -11.52 -15.76 10.92
C VAL A 26 -10.91 -16.77 9.95
N ASP A 27 -11.69 -17.32 9.03
CA ASP A 27 -11.21 -18.32 8.07
C ASP A 27 -10.10 -17.76 7.19
N ARG A 28 -10.27 -16.52 6.71
CA ARG A 28 -9.24 -15.80 5.93
C ARG A 28 -8.00 -15.49 6.77
N VAL A 29 -8.18 -15.14 8.04
CA VAL A 29 -7.06 -14.92 8.96
C VAL A 29 -6.27 -16.23 9.17
N LEU A 30 -6.95 -17.37 9.27
CA LEU A 30 -6.28 -18.67 9.35
C LEU A 30 -5.49 -18.98 8.07
N ILE A 31 -6.03 -18.68 6.89
CA ILE A 31 -5.31 -18.80 5.61
C ILE A 31 -4.06 -17.89 5.61
N MET A 32 -4.19 -16.63 6.04
CA MET A 32 -3.06 -15.71 6.17
C MET A 32 -1.98 -16.25 7.12
N ILE A 33 -2.38 -16.83 8.27
CA ILE A 33 -1.45 -17.48 9.20
C ILE A 33 -0.77 -18.67 8.51
N GLY A 34 -1.49 -19.46 7.72
CA GLY A 34 -0.90 -20.53 6.90
C GLY A 34 0.17 -20.01 5.94
N ILE A 35 -0.13 -18.94 5.19
CA ILE A 35 0.85 -18.29 4.30
C ILE A 35 2.06 -17.78 5.08
N ALA A 36 1.84 -17.17 6.24
CA ALA A 36 2.89 -16.73 7.13
C ALA A 36 3.79 -17.88 7.58
N LEU A 37 3.21 -19.01 8.02
CA LEU A 37 3.98 -20.19 8.40
C LEU A 37 4.74 -20.79 7.21
N CYS A 38 4.13 -20.87 6.03
CA CYS A 38 4.80 -21.32 4.81
C CYS A 38 5.95 -20.38 4.40
N SER A 39 5.81 -19.07 4.64
CA SER A 39 6.87 -18.11 4.32
C SER A 39 8.13 -18.31 5.18
N LEU A 40 8.00 -18.90 6.38
CA LEU A 40 9.12 -19.22 7.26
C LEU A 40 10.04 -20.32 6.71
N VAL A 41 9.66 -20.99 5.61
CA VAL A 41 10.56 -21.92 4.90
C VAL A 41 11.84 -21.20 4.45
N GLY A 42 11.78 -19.89 4.22
CA GLY A 42 12.97 -19.09 3.92
C GLY A 42 14.00 -19.01 5.06
N LEU A 43 13.67 -19.47 6.28
CA LEU A 43 14.61 -19.51 7.41
C LEU A 43 15.57 -20.70 7.36
N PHE A 44 15.24 -21.75 6.61
CA PHE A 44 16.13 -22.90 6.43
C PHE A 44 17.30 -22.47 5.55
N GLY A 45 18.50 -22.36 6.15
CA GLY A 45 19.74 -22.11 5.41
C GLY A 45 20.06 -23.29 4.49
N GLY A 46 20.55 -23.00 3.29
CA GLY A 46 21.08 -24.04 2.41
C GLY A 46 22.45 -24.53 2.91
N ASP A 47 22.79 -25.77 2.59
CA ASP A 47 24.08 -26.38 2.97
C ASP A 47 25.31 -25.58 2.44
N GLU A 48 25.10 -24.79 1.38
CA GLU A 48 26.14 -23.95 0.76
C GLU A 48 26.22 -22.52 1.33
N GLU A 49 25.29 -22.13 2.20
CA GLU A 49 25.20 -20.74 2.68
C GLU A 49 26.07 -20.51 3.93
N THR A 50 27.36 -20.28 3.67
CA THR A 50 28.32 -19.86 4.70
C THR A 50 28.95 -18.51 4.31
N PRO A 51 28.74 -17.43 5.11
CA PRO A 51 28.04 -17.37 6.39
C PRO A 51 26.51 -17.22 6.26
N TYR A 52 25.76 -17.88 7.17
CA TYR A 52 24.33 -17.69 7.33
C TYR A 52 24.01 -16.27 7.82
N VAL A 53 23.25 -15.50 7.03
CA VAL A 53 22.86 -14.13 7.38
C VAL A 53 21.37 -14.10 7.70
N LEU A 54 21.02 -14.29 8.98
CA LEU A 54 19.64 -14.36 9.46
C LEU A 54 18.74 -13.22 8.93
N ALA A 55 19.26 -11.99 8.87
CA ALA A 55 18.51 -10.84 8.37
C ALA A 55 17.99 -11.05 6.92
N LYS A 56 18.82 -11.60 6.02
CA LYS A 56 18.45 -11.83 4.61
C LYS A 56 17.40 -12.92 4.46
N HIS A 57 17.53 -14.02 5.20
CA HIS A 57 16.53 -15.09 5.22
C HIS A 57 15.18 -14.58 5.68
N VAL A 58 15.20 -13.76 6.71
CA VAL A 58 14.01 -13.20 7.32
C VAL A 58 13.35 -12.15 6.41
N GLU A 59 14.12 -11.29 5.73
CA GLU A 59 13.64 -10.42 4.64
C GLU A 59 13.00 -11.23 3.50
N THR A 60 13.62 -12.36 3.15
CA THR A 60 13.09 -13.29 2.14
C THR A 60 11.76 -13.89 2.57
N CYS A 61 11.63 -14.27 3.85
CA CYS A 61 10.36 -14.73 4.42
C CYS A 61 9.28 -13.65 4.32
N LEU A 62 9.60 -12.40 4.68
CA LEU A 62 8.68 -11.26 4.53
C LEU A 62 8.26 -11.05 3.07
N LEU A 63 9.21 -11.12 2.14
CA LEU A 63 8.92 -10.99 0.71
C LEU A 63 7.96 -12.10 0.24
N PHE A 64 8.23 -13.36 0.60
CA PHE A 64 7.33 -14.47 0.28
C PHE A 64 5.96 -14.32 0.94
N PHE A 65 5.91 -13.84 2.18
CA PHE A 65 4.66 -13.54 2.85
C PHE A 65 3.86 -12.48 2.09
N TYR A 66 4.48 -11.35 1.72
CA TYR A 66 3.79 -10.28 0.98
C TYR A 66 3.32 -10.73 -0.40
N ILE A 67 4.14 -11.49 -1.14
CA ILE A 67 3.76 -12.04 -2.44
C ILE A 67 2.61 -13.04 -2.28
N GLY A 68 2.75 -14.00 -1.38
CA GLY A 68 1.72 -15.03 -1.13
C GLY A 68 0.41 -14.42 -0.66
N PHE A 69 0.47 -13.48 0.28
CA PHE A 69 -0.69 -12.74 0.76
C PHE A 69 -1.35 -11.95 -0.37
N SER A 70 -0.57 -11.20 -1.17
CA SER A 70 -1.10 -10.40 -2.26
C SER A 70 -1.75 -11.25 -3.33
N ILE A 71 -1.15 -12.39 -3.72
CA ILE A 71 -1.71 -13.32 -4.71
C ILE A 71 -3.00 -13.95 -4.20
N VAL A 72 -2.96 -14.55 -3.00
CA VAL A 72 -4.10 -15.27 -2.44
C VAL A 72 -5.25 -14.32 -2.17
N PHE A 73 -4.99 -13.11 -1.68
CA PHE A 73 -6.04 -12.17 -1.29
C PHE A 73 -6.33 -11.06 -2.31
N VAL A 74 -5.78 -11.13 -3.53
CA VAL A 74 -5.89 -10.10 -4.58
C VAL A 74 -7.35 -9.68 -4.86
N HIS A 75 -8.30 -10.60 -4.79
CA HIS A 75 -9.70 -10.26 -5.09
C HIS A 75 -10.43 -9.62 -3.90
N TRP A 76 -9.95 -9.85 -2.68
CA TRP A 76 -10.57 -9.36 -1.46
C TRP A 76 -9.97 -8.03 -0.99
N LEU A 77 -8.72 -7.78 -1.34
CA LEU A 77 -7.97 -6.60 -0.92
C LEU A 77 -8.04 -5.46 -1.93
N MET A 78 -8.90 -5.57 -2.96
CA MET A 78 -8.94 -4.53 -3.98
C MET A 78 -9.44 -3.23 -3.36
N PRO A 79 -8.62 -2.17 -3.34
CA PRO A 79 -8.95 -0.97 -2.60
C PRO A 79 -10.17 -0.31 -3.26
N VAL A 80 -11.20 -0.10 -2.48
CA VAL A 80 -12.30 0.80 -2.86
C VAL A 80 -11.76 2.21 -2.71
N ILE A 81 -11.27 2.75 -3.82
CA ILE A 81 -10.77 4.13 -3.86
C ILE A 81 -11.97 5.07 -3.93
N ASN A 82 -11.89 6.12 -3.12
CA ASN A 82 -12.73 7.30 -3.22
C ASN A 82 -11.84 8.54 -3.11
N GLU A 83 -12.46 9.70 -3.24
CA GLU A 83 -11.80 10.99 -3.13
C GLU A 83 -11.04 11.17 -1.80
N ARG A 84 -11.53 10.59 -0.69
CA ARG A 84 -10.88 10.69 0.63
C ARG A 84 -9.54 9.97 0.64
N VAL A 85 -9.52 8.70 0.23
CA VAL A 85 -8.31 7.88 0.23
C VAL A 85 -7.27 8.52 -0.68
N LEU A 86 -7.72 9.03 -1.83
CA LEU A 86 -6.87 9.70 -2.81
C LEU A 86 -6.28 11.00 -2.27
N LEU A 87 -7.08 11.82 -1.59
CA LEU A 87 -6.62 13.04 -0.93
C LEU A 87 -5.59 12.73 0.16
N LEU A 88 -5.90 11.79 1.04
CA LEU A 88 -5.01 11.40 2.14
C LEU A 88 -3.66 10.89 1.63
N HIS A 89 -3.66 10.02 0.61
CA HIS A 89 -2.42 9.53 0.00
C HIS A 89 -1.66 10.65 -0.71
N THR A 90 -2.35 11.52 -1.44
CA THR A 90 -1.71 12.63 -2.16
C THR A 90 -1.03 13.61 -1.20
N VAL A 91 -1.71 14.01 -0.12
CA VAL A 91 -1.14 14.92 0.89
C VAL A 91 0.05 14.27 1.61
N THR A 92 -0.06 12.99 1.97
CA THR A 92 1.04 12.25 2.59
C THR A 92 2.22 12.09 1.63
N PHE A 93 1.95 11.92 0.34
CA PHE A 93 2.97 11.82 -0.69
C PHE A 93 3.71 13.16 -0.88
N LEU A 94 3.00 14.28 -0.90
CA LEU A 94 3.62 15.61 -0.93
C LEU A 94 4.52 15.83 0.28
N TYR A 95 4.08 15.41 1.46
CA TYR A 95 4.91 15.45 2.67
C TYR A 95 6.19 14.61 2.52
N LEU A 96 6.07 13.36 2.05
CA LEU A 96 7.21 12.49 1.79
C LEU A 96 8.20 13.11 0.78
N VAL A 97 7.69 13.67 -0.33
CA VAL A 97 8.52 14.34 -1.33
C VAL A 97 9.27 15.52 -0.73
N GLU A 98 8.60 16.33 0.09
CA GLU A 98 9.21 17.47 0.76
C GLU A 98 10.25 17.06 1.81
N ARG A 99 10.00 15.99 2.58
CA ARG A 99 10.93 15.57 3.63
C ARG A 99 12.18 14.87 3.10
N PHE A 100 12.03 14.01 2.11
CA PHE A 100 13.09 13.10 1.68
C PHE A 100 13.64 13.41 0.29
N TYR A 101 12.87 14.09 -0.56
CA TYR A 101 13.20 14.28 -1.98
C TYR A 101 13.26 15.75 -2.41
N TRP A 102 13.24 16.71 -1.48
CA TRP A 102 13.24 18.14 -1.79
C TRP A 102 14.43 18.57 -2.65
N HIS A 103 15.61 18.00 -2.41
CA HIS A 103 16.79 18.28 -3.23
C HIS A 103 16.58 17.96 -4.71
N TYR A 104 15.84 16.89 -5.04
CA TYR A 104 15.48 16.57 -6.42
C TYR A 104 14.45 17.54 -7.00
N VAL A 105 13.54 18.04 -6.16
CA VAL A 105 12.56 19.06 -6.56
C VAL A 105 13.27 20.36 -6.91
N GLU A 106 14.26 20.78 -6.12
CA GLU A 106 15.07 21.98 -6.41
C GLU A 106 15.92 21.80 -7.67
N GLY A 107 16.48 20.62 -7.90
CA GLY A 107 17.27 20.31 -9.09
C GLY A 107 16.43 20.22 -10.38
N TYR A 108 15.17 19.78 -10.27
CA TYR A 108 14.29 19.51 -11.42
C TYR A 108 12.85 20.03 -11.21
N PRO A 109 12.66 21.35 -11.02
CA PRO A 109 11.37 21.90 -10.58
C PRO A 109 10.25 21.68 -11.60
N PHE A 110 10.56 21.75 -12.91
CA PHE A 110 9.58 21.48 -13.96
C PHE A 110 9.13 20.03 -13.99
N VAL A 111 10.04 19.08 -13.75
CA VAL A 111 9.71 17.65 -13.68
C VAL A 111 8.83 17.40 -12.46
N ALA A 112 9.22 17.94 -11.29
CA ALA A 112 8.42 17.84 -10.08
C ALA A 112 7.03 18.47 -10.25
N LEU A 113 6.92 19.63 -10.89
CA LEU A 113 5.63 20.27 -11.15
C LEU A 113 4.72 19.38 -12.02
N ILE A 114 5.26 18.75 -13.07
CA ILE A 114 4.48 17.92 -13.99
C ILE A 114 4.04 16.60 -13.34
N PHE A 115 4.96 15.91 -12.64
CA PHE A 115 4.71 14.56 -12.13
C PHE A 115 4.15 14.52 -10.71
N VAL A 116 4.34 15.58 -9.93
CA VAL A 116 3.85 15.68 -8.54
C VAL A 116 2.81 16.78 -8.41
N GLY A 117 3.14 17.99 -8.85
CA GLY A 117 2.28 19.17 -8.68
C GLY A 117 0.93 19.07 -9.41
N LEU A 118 0.95 18.82 -10.72
CA LEU A 118 -0.27 18.78 -11.55
C LEU A 118 -1.24 17.67 -11.10
N PRO A 119 -0.80 16.41 -10.88
CA PRO A 119 -1.70 15.38 -10.35
C PRO A 119 -2.27 15.77 -8.98
N ALA A 120 -1.44 16.29 -8.08
CA ALA A 120 -1.90 16.69 -6.74
C ALA A 120 -2.94 17.81 -6.79
N VAL A 121 -2.73 18.84 -7.60
CA VAL A 121 -3.72 19.90 -7.83
C VAL A 121 -4.99 19.32 -8.43
N GLY A 122 -4.88 18.39 -9.40
CA GLY A 122 -6.03 17.70 -9.98
C GLY A 122 -6.87 16.95 -8.94
N ILE A 123 -6.22 16.27 -7.99
CA ILE A 123 -6.90 15.59 -6.88
C ILE A 123 -7.53 16.59 -5.90
N LEU A 124 -6.81 17.65 -5.53
CA LEU A 124 -7.33 18.68 -4.62
C LEU A 124 -8.55 19.39 -5.21
N VAL A 125 -8.51 19.75 -6.49
CA VAL A 125 -9.66 20.33 -7.18
C VAL A 125 -10.78 19.30 -7.28
N GLY A 126 -10.47 18.07 -7.71
CA GLY A 126 -11.45 17.01 -7.88
C GLY A 126 -12.20 16.68 -6.59
N THR A 127 -11.50 16.66 -5.45
CA THR A 127 -12.10 16.44 -4.13
C THR A 127 -12.95 17.61 -3.65
N CYS A 128 -12.59 18.85 -4.01
CA CYS A 128 -13.34 20.07 -3.61
C CYS A 128 -14.61 20.30 -4.41
N THR A 129 -14.72 19.69 -5.58
CA THR A 129 -15.88 19.84 -6.45
C THR A 129 -16.72 18.57 -6.42
N PRO A 130 -18.03 18.64 -6.17
CA PRO A 130 -18.92 17.47 -6.23
C PRO A 130 -19.13 17.05 -7.69
N LEU A 131 -18.08 16.49 -8.30
CA LEU A 131 -18.07 16.04 -9.68
C LEU A 131 -18.15 14.52 -9.70
N ARG A 132 -19.18 13.99 -10.36
CA ARG A 132 -19.14 12.58 -10.75
C ARG A 132 -18.03 12.40 -11.76
N LEU A 133 -16.92 11.81 -11.33
CA LEU A 133 -15.77 11.58 -12.20
C LEU A 133 -16.17 10.67 -13.36
N SER A 134 -15.80 11.06 -14.57
CA SER A 134 -15.92 10.21 -15.76
C SER A 134 -15.04 8.97 -15.63
N PHE A 135 -15.30 7.94 -16.43
CA PHE A 135 -14.49 6.72 -16.47
C PHE A 135 -12.98 6.99 -16.56
N ARG A 136 -12.57 7.92 -17.43
CA ARG A 136 -11.16 8.28 -17.65
C ARG A 136 -10.54 8.94 -16.42
N GLN A 137 -11.30 9.79 -15.74
CA GLN A 137 -10.84 10.45 -14.51
C GLN A 137 -10.73 9.46 -13.35
N ARG A 138 -11.68 8.53 -13.20
CA ARG A 138 -11.62 7.45 -12.20
C ARG A 138 -10.41 6.55 -12.45
N LEU A 139 -10.16 6.18 -13.71
CA LEU A 139 -8.99 5.38 -14.08
C LEU A 139 -7.69 6.14 -13.78
N GLY A 140 -7.61 7.42 -14.14
CA GLY A 140 -6.45 8.27 -13.85
C GLY A 140 -6.20 8.43 -12.34
N ALA A 141 -7.25 8.62 -11.55
CA ALA A 141 -7.18 8.66 -10.09
C ALA A 141 -6.65 7.34 -9.52
N TYR A 142 -7.11 6.20 -10.04
CA TYR A 142 -6.63 4.89 -9.61
C TYR A 142 -5.15 4.66 -9.97
N VAL A 143 -4.75 5.03 -11.19
CA VAL A 143 -3.34 4.98 -11.62
C VAL A 143 -2.46 5.87 -10.72
N TRP A 144 -2.91 7.09 -10.42
CA TRP A 144 -2.21 7.99 -9.50
C TRP A 144 -2.04 7.36 -8.10
N TYR A 145 -3.11 6.80 -7.55
CA TYR A 145 -3.05 6.10 -6.27
C TYR A 145 -2.04 4.95 -6.26
N LEU A 146 -2.00 4.14 -7.33
CA LEU A 146 -1.04 3.05 -7.46
C LEU A 146 0.41 3.57 -7.55
N LEU A 147 0.65 4.63 -8.33
CA LEU A 147 1.97 5.26 -8.43
C LEU A 147 2.44 5.80 -7.07
N VAL A 148 1.55 6.47 -6.33
CA VAL A 148 1.83 6.94 -4.97
C VAL A 148 2.11 5.77 -4.03
N SER A 149 1.34 4.67 -4.12
CA SER A 149 1.55 3.48 -3.31
C SER A 149 2.91 2.82 -3.59
N ILE A 150 3.30 2.71 -4.87
CA ILE A 150 4.64 2.24 -5.27
C ILE A 150 5.70 3.18 -4.69
N ALA A 151 5.50 4.50 -4.80
CA ALA A 151 6.45 5.47 -4.28
C ALA A 151 6.63 5.33 -2.76
N PHE A 152 5.56 5.09 -1.99
CA PHE A 152 5.67 4.78 -0.57
C PHE A 152 6.49 3.52 -0.31
N VAL A 153 6.23 2.41 -1.01
CA VAL A 153 7.00 1.17 -0.85
C VAL A 153 8.48 1.39 -1.16
N VAL A 154 8.79 2.00 -2.30
CA VAL A 154 10.17 2.27 -2.71
C VAL A 154 10.85 3.19 -1.70
N SER A 155 10.15 4.23 -1.24
CA SER A 155 10.72 5.18 -0.29
C SER A 155 10.93 4.55 1.08
N GLU A 156 10.05 3.65 1.54
CA GLU A 156 10.27 2.90 2.77
C GLU A 156 11.56 2.08 2.65
N PHE A 157 11.83 1.42 1.52
CA PHE A 157 13.08 0.68 1.37
C PHE A 157 14.32 1.56 1.21
N VAL A 158 14.22 2.70 0.51
CA VAL A 158 15.37 3.55 0.16
C VAL A 158 15.71 4.56 1.26
N ALA A 159 14.70 5.12 1.90
CA ALA A 159 14.83 6.25 2.82
C ALA A 159 14.34 5.94 4.24
N SER A 160 13.80 4.75 4.53
CA SER A 160 13.61 4.35 5.93
C SER A 160 14.94 3.96 6.57
N ASP A 161 15.07 4.36 7.83
CA ASP A 161 16.16 3.97 8.70
C ASP A 161 15.98 2.53 9.26
N LEU A 162 15.24 1.65 8.57
CA LEU A 162 15.01 0.26 9.03
C LEU A 162 16.33 -0.50 9.26
N SER A 163 17.35 -0.22 8.44
CA SER A 163 18.71 -0.76 8.62
C SER A 163 19.32 -0.41 9.97
N ARG A 164 19.10 0.80 10.48
CA ARG A 164 19.61 1.22 11.80
C ARG A 164 19.00 0.40 12.93
N TYR A 165 17.75 -0.03 12.81
CA TYR A 165 17.11 -0.90 13.79
C TYR A 165 17.65 -2.32 13.70
N TYR A 166 17.99 -2.82 12.51
CA TYR A 166 18.62 -4.14 12.40
C TYR A 166 19.97 -4.21 13.12
N GLU A 167 20.74 -3.12 13.07
CA GLU A 167 22.05 -3.01 13.73
C GLU A 167 21.93 -2.75 15.24
N ASN A 168 21.15 -1.74 15.63
CA ASN A 168 21.11 -1.23 17.01
C ASN A 168 19.98 -1.81 17.86
N GLY A 169 18.99 -2.46 17.22
CA GLY A 169 17.80 -2.97 17.89
C GLY A 169 16.75 -1.92 18.18
N ILE A 170 15.79 -2.33 19.02
CA ILE A 170 14.67 -1.50 19.47
C ILE A 170 15.01 -1.02 20.88
N ASP A 171 15.24 0.28 20.98
CA ASP A 171 15.71 0.97 22.19
C ASP A 171 14.63 1.81 22.88
N SER A 172 13.50 2.03 22.21
CA SER A 172 12.47 2.97 22.64
C SER A 172 11.08 2.57 22.17
N ILE A 173 10.05 3.14 22.79
CA ILE A 173 8.66 2.97 22.36
C ILE A 173 8.47 3.53 20.94
N ALA A 174 9.16 4.62 20.60
CA ALA A 174 9.11 5.20 19.26
C ALA A 174 9.65 4.23 18.20
N SER A 175 10.80 3.59 18.44
CA SER A 175 11.34 2.59 17.52
C SER A 175 10.44 1.36 17.41
N LEU A 176 9.82 0.92 18.50
CA LEU A 176 8.81 -0.15 18.47
C LEU A 176 7.62 0.21 17.57
N ILE A 177 7.04 1.41 17.76
CA ILE A 177 5.89 1.88 16.97
C ILE A 177 6.28 2.02 15.50
N GLN A 178 7.48 2.53 15.20
CA GLN A 178 7.96 2.68 13.84
C GLN A 178 8.05 1.33 13.12
N VAL A 179 8.72 0.35 13.73
CA VAL A 179 8.90 -0.98 13.13
C VAL A 179 7.56 -1.70 12.97
N LEU A 180 6.67 -1.61 13.95
CA LEU A 180 5.34 -2.21 13.89
C LEU A 180 4.49 -1.57 12.79
N SER A 181 4.44 -0.23 12.75
CA SER A 181 3.66 0.52 11.75
C SER A 181 4.24 0.37 10.34
N ALA A 182 5.55 0.20 10.19
CA ALA A 182 6.18 -0.14 8.92
C ALA A 182 5.68 -1.48 8.38
N GLY A 183 5.62 -2.52 9.21
CA GLY A 183 5.01 -3.81 8.82
C GLY A 183 3.55 -3.68 8.39
N MET A 184 2.75 -2.94 9.17
CA MET A 184 1.36 -2.67 8.82
C MET A 184 1.23 -1.94 7.47
N ALA A 185 1.95 -0.84 7.29
CA ALA A 185 1.93 -0.06 6.05
C ALA A 185 2.42 -0.89 4.85
N MET A 186 3.50 -1.65 5.02
CA MET A 186 4.07 -2.50 3.98
C MET A 186 3.11 -3.58 3.48
N LEU A 187 2.38 -4.26 4.38
CA LEU A 187 1.37 -5.22 3.94
C LEU A 187 0.25 -4.54 3.13
N PHE A 188 -0.24 -3.40 3.61
CA PHE A 188 -1.30 -2.67 2.92
C PHE A 188 -0.84 -2.19 1.54
N LEU A 189 0.33 -1.57 1.46
CA LEU A 189 0.88 -1.06 0.21
C LEU A 189 1.24 -2.17 -0.76
N SER A 190 1.87 -3.26 -0.31
CA SER A 190 2.25 -4.38 -1.18
C SER A 190 1.03 -5.04 -1.83
N ALA A 191 -0.06 -5.23 -1.08
CA ALA A 191 -1.32 -5.70 -1.63
C ALA A 191 -1.85 -4.77 -2.73
N ASN A 192 -1.69 -3.45 -2.57
CA ASN A 192 -2.09 -2.47 -3.59
C ASN A 192 -1.17 -2.46 -4.82
N VAL A 193 0.14 -2.56 -4.61
CA VAL A 193 1.13 -2.56 -5.71
C VAL A 193 0.96 -3.78 -6.61
N PHE A 194 0.54 -4.92 -6.07
CA PHE A 194 0.34 -6.13 -6.87
C PHE A 194 -0.71 -5.94 -8.00
N TYR A 195 -1.66 -5.00 -7.83
CA TYR A 195 -2.61 -4.64 -8.89
C TYR A 195 -1.97 -3.99 -10.11
N VAL A 196 -0.80 -3.36 -9.95
CA VAL A 196 -0.06 -2.75 -11.07
C VAL A 196 0.33 -3.81 -12.08
N LEU A 197 0.68 -5.02 -11.62
CA LEU A 197 1.04 -6.15 -12.48
C LEU A 197 -0.09 -6.51 -13.46
N SER A 198 -1.35 -6.35 -13.04
CA SER A 198 -2.52 -6.59 -13.90
C SER A 198 -2.67 -5.56 -15.03
N PHE A 199 -2.07 -4.37 -14.89
CA PHE A 199 -2.09 -3.32 -15.93
C PHE A 199 -0.89 -3.38 -16.89
N ILE A 200 0.07 -4.27 -16.66
CA ILE A 200 1.24 -4.35 -17.54
C ILE A 200 0.87 -5.06 -18.85
N PRO A 201 1.15 -4.46 -20.03
CA PRO A 201 0.81 -5.04 -21.33
C PRO A 201 1.80 -6.12 -21.76
N PHE A 202 2.19 -7.02 -20.85
CA PHE A 202 2.96 -8.21 -21.20
C PHE A 202 2.03 -9.32 -21.66
N ARG A 203 2.41 -9.94 -22.78
CA ARG A 203 1.68 -11.05 -23.40
C ARG A 203 2.15 -12.37 -22.79
N TYR A 204 1.23 -13.21 -22.33
CA TYR A 204 1.56 -14.59 -21.99
C TYR A 204 1.82 -15.40 -23.27
N LYS A 205 2.61 -16.48 -23.18
CA LYS A 205 3.11 -17.22 -24.36
C LYS A 205 2.01 -17.64 -25.35
N GLU A 206 0.81 -17.92 -24.86
CA GLU A 206 -0.33 -18.43 -25.65
C GLU A 206 -1.38 -17.36 -26.00
N GLN A 207 -1.21 -16.12 -25.52
CA GLN A 207 -2.19 -15.06 -25.71
C GLN A 207 -1.87 -14.21 -26.94
N SER A 208 -2.89 -13.72 -27.65
CA SER A 208 -2.70 -12.70 -28.68
C SER A 208 -2.64 -11.29 -28.06
N TYR A 209 -1.99 -10.33 -28.73
CA TYR A 209 -1.97 -8.94 -28.24
C TYR A 209 -3.38 -8.32 -28.11
N PRO A 210 -4.32 -8.53 -29.07
CA PRO A 210 -5.70 -8.07 -28.93
C PRO A 210 -6.42 -8.65 -27.71
N GLU A 211 -6.23 -9.95 -27.42
CA GLU A 211 -6.77 -10.59 -26.22
C GLU A 211 -6.24 -9.94 -24.95
N ARG A 212 -4.94 -9.63 -24.90
CA ARG A 212 -4.33 -8.96 -23.74
C ARG A 212 -4.89 -7.56 -23.53
N VAL A 213 -5.07 -6.79 -24.60
CA VAL A 213 -5.68 -5.45 -24.52
C VAL A 213 -7.12 -5.53 -24.03
N GLU A 214 -7.87 -6.53 -24.48
CA GLU A 214 -9.25 -6.76 -24.03
C GLU A 214 -9.31 -7.15 -22.54
N GLU A 215 -8.38 -7.98 -22.08
CA GLU A 215 -8.23 -8.33 -20.67
C GLU A 215 -7.91 -7.10 -19.81
N ILE A 216 -6.95 -6.26 -20.24
CA ILE A 216 -6.60 -5.01 -19.56
C ILE A 216 -7.80 -4.07 -19.51
N LYS A 217 -8.59 -3.95 -20.59
CA LYS A 217 -9.83 -3.15 -20.60
C LYS A 217 -10.86 -3.68 -19.61
N ARG A 218 -11.07 -5.00 -19.56
CA ARG A 218 -11.96 -5.63 -18.57
C ARG A 218 -11.48 -5.35 -17.15
N TYR A 219 -10.18 -5.44 -16.91
CA TYR A 219 -9.59 -5.14 -15.62
C TYR A 219 -9.74 -3.66 -15.24
N ALA A 220 -9.48 -2.75 -16.18
CA ALA A 220 -9.72 -1.32 -16.00
C ALA A 220 -11.19 -1.02 -15.68
N ASN A 221 -12.13 -1.68 -16.37
CA ASN A 221 -13.56 -1.56 -16.09
C ASN A 221 -13.92 -2.07 -14.70
N PHE A 222 -13.35 -3.20 -14.28
CA PHE A 222 -13.55 -3.75 -12.95
C PHE A 222 -13.05 -2.80 -11.87
N VAL A 223 -11.83 -2.31 -12.01
CA VAL A 223 -11.18 -1.37 -11.10
C VAL A 223 -11.93 -0.04 -11.01
N VAL A 224 -12.32 0.54 -12.14
CA VAL A 224 -13.12 1.77 -12.16
C VAL A 224 -14.52 1.54 -11.55
N GLY A 225 -15.09 0.35 -11.74
CA GLY A 225 -16.36 -0.04 -11.10
C GLY A 225 -16.28 -0.15 -9.57
N LYS A 226 -15.07 -0.27 -9.01
CA LYS A 226 -14.83 -0.24 -7.55
C LYS A 226 -14.65 1.19 -7.02
N TYR A 227 -14.52 2.20 -7.88
CA TYR A 227 -14.44 3.59 -7.44
C TYR A 227 -15.76 3.98 -6.76
N SER A 228 -15.70 4.35 -5.48
CA SER A 228 -16.89 4.74 -4.73
C SER A 228 -17.21 6.21 -4.99
N ASP A 229 -18.45 6.44 -5.42
CA ASP A 229 -19.03 7.77 -5.62
C ASP A 229 -19.49 8.42 -4.30
N GLU A 230 -19.17 7.81 -3.15
CA GLU A 230 -19.40 8.43 -1.84
C GLU A 230 -18.51 9.67 -1.65
N GLN A 231 -19.12 10.83 -1.84
CA GLN A 231 -18.48 12.12 -1.60
C GLN A 231 -18.70 12.58 -0.16
N PHE A 232 -17.65 13.17 0.42
CA PHE A 232 -17.75 13.84 1.71
C PHE A 232 -18.38 15.22 1.52
N SER A 233 -19.07 15.70 2.56
CA SER A 233 -19.43 17.12 2.56
C SER A 233 -18.16 17.96 2.54
N PHE A 234 -18.23 19.12 1.90
CA PHE A 234 -17.11 20.08 1.83
C PHE A 234 -16.47 20.32 3.21
N TRP A 235 -17.29 20.44 4.26
CA TRP A 235 -16.82 20.62 5.64
C TRP A 235 -16.05 19.42 6.19
N GLN A 236 -16.53 18.20 5.98
CA GLN A 236 -15.81 17.02 6.45
C GLN A 236 -14.47 16.89 5.73
N MET A 237 -14.40 17.25 4.44
CA MET A 237 -13.15 17.24 3.70
C MET A 237 -12.19 18.35 4.16
N LEU A 238 -12.68 19.56 4.44
CA LEU A 238 -11.86 20.61 5.06
C LEU A 238 -11.32 20.20 6.44
N ILE A 239 -12.15 19.55 7.26
CA ILE A 239 -11.72 19.04 8.57
C ILE A 239 -10.65 17.96 8.37
N LEU A 240 -10.87 17.00 7.46
CA LEU A 240 -9.92 15.94 7.18
C LEU A 240 -8.58 16.50 6.70
N LEU A 241 -8.62 17.44 5.75
CA LEU A 241 -7.45 18.12 5.22
C LEU A 241 -6.73 18.92 6.32
N GLY A 242 -7.48 19.69 7.11
CA GLY A 242 -6.94 20.52 8.19
C GLY A 242 -6.29 19.68 9.29
N VAL A 243 -6.90 18.56 9.68
CA VAL A 243 -6.32 17.63 10.66
C VAL A 243 -5.07 16.96 10.10
N GLN A 244 -5.13 16.44 8.87
CA GLN A 244 -3.98 15.75 8.28
C GLN A 244 -2.81 16.70 8.05
N LEU A 245 -3.04 17.85 7.40
CA LEU A 245 -2.00 18.87 7.21
C LEU A 245 -1.50 19.40 8.54
N GLY A 246 -2.39 19.62 9.52
CA GLY A 246 -2.02 20.04 10.85
C GLY A 246 -1.04 19.07 11.51
N VAL A 247 -1.33 17.76 11.47
CA VAL A 247 -0.45 16.72 12.01
C VAL A 247 0.89 16.67 11.26
N LEU A 248 0.88 16.71 9.93
CA LEU A 248 2.10 16.65 9.12
C LEU A 248 2.98 17.89 9.32
N LEU A 249 2.39 19.09 9.30
CA LEU A 249 3.11 20.35 9.52
C LEU A 249 3.61 20.46 10.97
N ALA A 250 2.83 20.00 11.94
CA ALA A 250 3.25 19.92 13.33
C ALA A 250 4.48 19.01 13.48
N ASN A 251 4.46 17.83 12.84
CA ASN A 251 5.60 16.93 12.88
C ASN A 251 6.84 17.52 12.22
N ARG A 252 6.67 18.19 11.07
CA ARG A 252 7.77 18.90 10.42
C ARG A 252 8.37 20.00 11.28
N GLN A 253 7.54 20.82 11.94
CA GLN A 253 8.00 21.99 12.68
C GLN A 253 8.63 21.61 14.03
N TRP A 254 8.05 20.63 14.73
CA TRP A 254 8.44 20.30 16.10
C TRP A 254 9.16 18.96 16.23
N GLY A 255 9.22 18.14 15.17
CA GLY A 255 9.86 16.82 15.22
C GLY A 255 9.23 15.89 16.26
N LEU A 256 7.89 15.92 16.39
CA LEU A 256 7.18 15.22 17.46
C LEU A 256 7.48 13.72 17.47
N VAL A 257 7.50 13.11 16.29
CA VAL A 257 7.88 11.72 16.06
C VAL A 257 8.69 11.59 14.76
N ASN A 258 9.27 10.41 14.52
CA ASN A 258 9.90 10.10 13.25
C ASN A 258 8.90 10.27 12.10
N ASP A 259 9.33 10.90 10.99
CA ASP A 259 8.50 11.16 9.82
C ASP A 259 7.85 9.88 9.26
N TRP A 260 8.55 8.74 9.31
CA TRP A 260 8.03 7.45 8.88
C TRP A 260 6.90 6.95 9.77
N ILE A 261 6.92 7.23 11.07
CA ILE A 261 5.80 6.89 11.96
C ILE A 261 4.55 7.62 11.49
N VAL A 262 4.64 8.92 11.19
CA VAL A 262 3.47 9.69 10.75
C VAL A 262 2.96 9.18 9.41
N ILE A 263 3.85 8.96 8.44
CA ILE A 263 3.50 8.44 7.12
C ILE A 263 2.81 7.08 7.24
N ASN A 264 3.40 6.14 7.98
CA ASN A 264 2.86 4.79 8.16
C ASN A 264 1.52 4.81 8.89
N LEU A 265 1.37 5.64 9.93
CA LEU A 265 0.09 5.78 10.63
C LEU A 265 -1.00 6.38 9.74
N VAL A 266 -0.69 7.33 8.86
CA VAL A 266 -1.68 7.86 7.91
C VAL A 266 -2.07 6.77 6.91
N ILE A 267 -1.11 6.04 6.34
CA ILE A 267 -1.36 4.94 5.40
C ILE A 267 -2.24 3.86 6.06
N VAL A 268 -1.88 3.39 7.25
CA VAL A 268 -2.67 2.42 8.03
C VAL A 268 -4.05 2.99 8.35
N GLY A 269 -4.13 4.25 8.80
CA GLY A 269 -5.38 4.92 9.11
C GLY A 269 -6.31 4.98 7.89
N THR A 270 -5.79 5.24 6.69
CA THR A 270 -6.59 5.25 5.48
C THR A 270 -7.23 3.89 5.19
N SER A 271 -6.53 2.80 5.47
CA SER A 271 -7.05 1.44 5.25
C SER A 271 -8.29 1.13 6.09
N LEU A 272 -8.40 1.76 7.27
CA LEU A 272 -9.56 1.62 8.16
C LEU A 272 -10.77 2.42 7.68
N LEU A 273 -10.53 3.47 6.89
CA LEU A 273 -11.56 4.33 6.31
C LEU A 273 -12.15 3.79 5.00
N ILE A 274 -11.50 2.79 4.39
CA ILE A 274 -12.01 2.13 3.18
C ILE A 274 -13.24 1.31 3.58
N PRO A 275 -14.42 1.58 2.98
CA PRO A 275 -15.61 0.78 3.26
C PRO A 275 -15.36 -0.67 2.85
N VAL A 276 -15.60 -1.60 3.77
CA VAL A 276 -15.50 -3.03 3.50
C VAL A 276 -16.61 -3.38 2.52
N GLN A 277 -16.24 -3.89 1.35
CA GLN A 277 -17.23 -4.31 0.37
C GLN A 277 -18.02 -5.51 0.88
N ASP A 278 -19.33 -5.33 0.95
CA ASP A 278 -20.25 -6.38 1.35
C ASP A 278 -20.29 -7.49 0.27
N LYS A 279 -20.21 -8.76 0.70
CA LYS A 279 -19.93 -9.95 -0.14
C LYS A 279 -20.87 -10.11 -1.35
N LYS A 280 -22.07 -9.52 -1.32
CA LYS A 280 -23.19 -9.86 -2.22
C LYS A 280 -23.10 -9.34 -3.66
N LYS A 281 -22.07 -8.59 -4.06
CA LYS A 281 -22.01 -7.98 -5.42
C LYS A 281 -20.68 -8.13 -6.16
N MET A 282 -19.80 -9.05 -5.77
CA MET A 282 -18.66 -9.38 -6.63
C MET A 282 -19.09 -10.39 -7.69
N VAL A 283 -19.62 -9.88 -8.80
CA VAL A 283 -19.72 -10.66 -10.04
C VAL A 283 -18.29 -10.89 -10.50
N LEU A 284 -17.77 -12.08 -10.21
CA LEU A 284 -16.48 -12.50 -10.73
C LEU A 284 -16.54 -12.51 -12.26
N PRO A 285 -15.46 -12.12 -12.95
CA PRO A 285 -15.39 -12.26 -14.39
C PRO A 285 -15.63 -13.74 -14.79
N LYS A 286 -16.48 -13.98 -15.80
CA LYS A 286 -16.86 -15.33 -16.28
C LYS A 286 -15.71 -16.28 -16.66
N TRP A 287 -14.47 -15.78 -16.74
CA TRP A 287 -13.28 -16.57 -17.06
C TRP A 287 -12.57 -17.13 -15.81
N MET A 288 -13.00 -16.72 -14.62
CA MET A 288 -12.64 -17.41 -13.38
C MET A 288 -13.61 -18.59 -13.22
N PRO A 289 -13.14 -19.83 -13.03
CA PRO A 289 -14.03 -20.96 -12.79
C PRO A 289 -14.89 -20.64 -11.56
N VAL A 290 -16.19 -20.40 -11.79
CA VAL A 290 -17.17 -20.03 -10.76
C VAL A 290 -17.58 -21.26 -9.93
N GLU A 291 -17.14 -22.45 -10.32
CA GLU A 291 -17.59 -23.72 -9.76
C GLU A 291 -17.07 -24.02 -8.35
N GLU A 292 -16.14 -23.24 -7.78
CA GLU A 292 -15.50 -23.57 -6.49
C GLU A 292 -15.75 -22.55 -5.33
N LEU A 293 -16.65 -21.58 -5.48
CA LEU A 293 -16.85 -20.54 -4.44
C LEU A 293 -18.24 -20.55 -3.76
N ASN A 294 -18.99 -21.65 -3.92
CA ASN A 294 -20.28 -21.86 -3.24
C ASN A 294 -20.21 -22.78 -2.01
N ASP A 295 -19.01 -23.17 -1.56
CA ASP A 295 -18.80 -23.87 -0.28
C ASP A 295 -18.20 -22.94 0.80
#